data_AF-A0A9W6YKP4-F1
#
_entry.id   AF-A0A9W6YKP4-F1
#
_cell.length_a   1.000
_cell.length_b   1.000
_cell.length_c   1.000
_cell.angle_alpha   90.00
_cell.angle_beta   90.00
_cell.angle_gamma   90.00
#
_symmetry.space_group_name_H-M   'P 1'
#
loop_
_entity.id
_entity.type
_entity.pdbx_description
1 polymer ?
#
loop_
_entity_poly.entity_id
_entity_poly.type
_entity_poly.pdbx_seq_one_letter_code
_entity_poly.pdbx_strand_id
1 'polypeptide(L)'
;MSDVESWIKEGKYDNFFHFHSNLGFGKQRSDYGRLKQQIDQVPLFSFNSGRYDINLLKSDLFAIIGIDNIKSVIKNPSYMCIATSNMKMLDTSNYAPASTSYDKFLRHISVAANVMTKLDVSVVLARVFSPFDSKLRGTNITDDDYEQVKFVWGYYGMTSIKDLLVWYNNLNVVPFIKAIKAQRELFMRFDRDMFADGEYLPGLSEKVMYHTCFNNLQYPDKAPANAFQFPAQRMGGYKSQDAKAEREFGMTLDHLDILLQKQKYLCCLCYCQLTAATASADRINNNLGHIDSNLFVSCIKCNTARKDMSLKGFRYKKLLEFNSDWCIALIRRKTSTLR
;
A
#
# COMPACT_ATOMS: atom_id res chain seq x y z
N MET A 1 -13.10 -37.25 -2.99
CA MET A 1 -14.40 -36.57 -2.80
C MET A 1 -15.19 -37.17 -1.64
N SER A 2 -15.16 -38.50 -1.44
CA SER A 2 -15.79 -39.20 -0.31
C SER A 2 -15.45 -38.64 1.07
N ASP A 3 -14.19 -38.27 1.32
CA ASP A 3 -13.76 -37.78 2.65
C ASP A 3 -14.29 -36.37 2.96
N VAL A 4 -14.46 -35.54 1.93
CA VAL A 4 -14.92 -34.15 2.08
C VAL A 4 -16.38 -34.11 2.50
N GLU A 5 -17.21 -34.97 1.91
CA GLU A 5 -18.62 -35.10 2.29
C GLU A 5 -18.78 -35.67 3.70
N SER A 6 -17.90 -36.59 4.12
CA SER A 6 -17.85 -37.09 5.51
C SER A 6 -17.55 -35.97 6.50
N TRP A 7 -16.50 -35.16 6.23
CA TRP A 7 -16.12 -34.05 7.11
C TRP A 7 -17.15 -32.93 7.18
N ILE A 8 -17.94 -32.73 6.12
CA ILE A 8 -19.08 -31.81 6.13
C ILE A 8 -20.23 -32.38 6.98
N LYS A 9 -20.53 -33.68 6.85
CA LYS A 9 -21.55 -34.36 7.68
C LYS A 9 -21.18 -34.43 9.16
N GLU A 10 -19.90 -34.55 9.48
CA GLU A 10 -19.35 -34.53 10.84
C GLU A 10 -19.31 -33.11 11.45
N GLY A 11 -19.75 -32.08 10.72
CA GLY A 11 -19.78 -30.70 11.19
C GLY A 11 -18.40 -30.02 11.27
N LYS A 12 -17.34 -30.67 10.76
CA LYS A 12 -15.99 -30.12 10.72
C LYS A 12 -15.89 -28.92 9.76
N TYR A 13 -16.74 -28.89 8.73
CA TYR A 13 -16.89 -27.76 7.82
C TYR A 13 -18.35 -27.56 7.39
N ASP A 14 -18.87 -26.34 7.51
CA ASP A 14 -20.26 -25.97 7.17
C ASP A 14 -20.73 -26.36 5.76
N ASN A 15 -19.82 -26.44 4.78
CA ASN A 15 -20.10 -26.89 3.41
C ASN A 15 -18.78 -27.05 2.63
N PHE A 16 -18.89 -27.55 1.40
CA PHE A 16 -17.76 -27.71 0.48
C PHE A 16 -17.00 -26.41 0.23
N PHE A 17 -17.69 -25.28 0.23
CA PHE A 17 -17.07 -23.97 0.02
C PHE A 17 -16.25 -23.53 1.25
N HIS A 18 -16.74 -23.79 2.46
CA HIS A 18 -16.01 -23.57 3.73
C HIS A 18 -14.77 -24.48 3.83
N PHE A 19 -14.91 -25.73 3.42
CA PHE A 19 -13.77 -26.65 3.28
C PHE A 19 -12.75 -26.13 2.25
N HIS A 20 -13.21 -25.74 1.04
CA HIS A 20 -12.34 -25.23 -0.02
C HIS A 20 -11.65 -23.90 0.35
N SER A 21 -12.31 -23.02 1.12
CA SER A 21 -11.67 -21.81 1.64
C SER A 21 -10.63 -22.10 2.71
N ASN A 22 -10.80 -23.17 3.49
CA ASN A 22 -9.86 -23.61 4.53
C ASN A 22 -8.72 -24.47 3.96
N LEU A 23 -8.93 -25.12 2.81
CA LEU A 23 -7.90 -25.73 1.97
C LEU A 23 -7.02 -24.70 1.25
N GLY A 24 -7.13 -23.42 1.61
CA GLY A 24 -6.11 -22.42 1.33
C GLY A 24 -4.78 -22.77 2.01
N PHE A 25 -4.19 -23.93 1.68
CA PHE A 25 -2.75 -24.02 1.48
C PHE A 25 -2.40 -22.79 0.67
N GLY A 26 -1.80 -21.84 1.38
CA GLY A 26 -1.40 -20.60 0.79
C GLY A 26 -0.61 -20.94 -0.46
N LYS A 27 -1.12 -20.50 -1.61
CA LYS A 27 -0.22 -19.76 -2.48
C LYS A 27 0.17 -18.47 -1.74
N GLN A 28 0.81 -18.58 -0.58
CA GLN A 28 1.97 -17.75 -0.35
C GLN A 28 2.89 -18.17 -1.50
N ARG A 29 2.80 -17.43 -2.62
CA ARG A 29 3.92 -17.39 -3.55
C ARG A 29 5.12 -17.22 -2.65
N SER A 30 6.10 -18.11 -2.75
CA SER A 30 7.32 -17.96 -1.96
C SER A 30 7.79 -16.53 -2.13
N ASP A 31 7.68 -15.70 -1.09
CA ASP A 31 8.15 -14.32 -1.14
C ASP A 31 9.67 -14.27 -1.30
N TYR A 32 10.33 -15.44 -1.32
CA TYR A 32 11.73 -15.65 -1.69
C TYR A 32 12.18 -14.80 -2.86
N GLY A 33 11.43 -14.73 -3.96
CA GLY A 33 11.83 -13.91 -5.11
C GLY A 33 11.93 -12.41 -4.77
N ARG A 34 10.96 -11.89 -4.01
CA ARG A 34 10.92 -10.49 -3.56
C ARG A 34 11.95 -10.23 -2.46
N LEU A 35 12.09 -11.15 -1.51
CA LEU A 35 13.06 -11.08 -0.43
C LEU A 35 14.50 -11.13 -0.97
N LYS A 36 14.79 -12.07 -1.87
CA LYS A 36 16.08 -12.18 -2.56
C LYS A 36 16.40 -10.90 -3.31
N GLN A 37 15.43 -10.35 -4.04
CA GLN A 37 15.60 -9.06 -4.72
C GLN A 37 15.94 -7.93 -3.73
N GLN A 38 15.28 -7.87 -2.58
CA GLN A 38 15.56 -6.83 -1.57
C GLN A 38 16.93 -6.99 -0.91
N ILE A 39 17.39 -8.23 -0.69
CA ILE A 39 18.71 -8.52 -0.12
C ILE A 39 19.82 -8.26 -1.12
N ASP A 40 19.60 -8.58 -2.41
CA ASP A 40 20.60 -8.43 -3.47
C ASP A 40 20.73 -6.98 -3.95
N GLN A 41 19.75 -6.12 -3.68
CA GLN A 41 19.78 -4.71 -4.08
C GLN A 41 20.42 -3.83 -2.99
N VAL A 42 21.49 -3.13 -3.35
CA VAL A 42 22.06 -2.07 -2.50
C VAL A 42 21.20 -0.81 -2.57
N PRO A 43 20.62 -0.33 -1.46
CA PRO A 43 19.88 0.91 -1.46
C PRO A 43 20.83 2.12 -1.50
N LEU A 44 20.59 3.05 -2.43
CA LEU A 44 21.30 4.32 -2.51
C LEU A 44 20.34 5.46 -2.18
N PHE A 45 20.55 6.09 -1.04
CA PHE A 45 19.70 7.16 -0.54
C PHE A 45 20.26 8.54 -0.86
N SER A 46 19.37 9.43 -1.25
CA SER A 46 19.66 10.84 -1.47
C SER A 46 18.52 11.70 -0.91
N PHE A 47 18.73 13.01 -0.85
CA PHE A 47 17.67 13.96 -0.50
C PHE A 47 17.51 14.99 -1.61
N ASN A 48 16.36 14.95 -2.30
CA ASN A 48 16.01 15.82 -3.42
C ASN A 48 16.87 15.60 -4.69
N SER A 49 17.43 14.41 -4.87
CA SER A 49 18.27 14.09 -6.04
C SER A 49 17.51 14.09 -7.35
N GLY A 50 16.20 13.82 -7.33
CA GLY A 50 15.39 13.85 -8.54
C GLY A 50 15.43 15.21 -9.24
N ARG A 51 15.62 16.28 -8.46
CA ARG A 51 15.75 17.66 -8.97
C ARG A 51 17.19 18.04 -9.26
N TYR A 52 18.13 17.60 -8.43
CA TYR A 52 19.54 17.99 -8.51
C TYR A 52 20.43 16.88 -9.07
N ASP A 53 20.84 15.92 -8.25
CA ASP A 53 21.94 14.98 -8.59
C ASP A 53 21.64 14.14 -9.84
N ILE A 54 20.44 13.56 -9.93
CA ILE A 54 20.06 12.71 -11.07
C ILE A 54 19.95 13.55 -12.33
N ASN A 55 19.43 14.78 -12.24
CA ASN A 55 19.32 15.63 -13.42
C ASN A 55 20.68 16.04 -13.96
N LEU A 56 21.67 16.22 -13.07
CA LEU A 56 23.04 16.53 -13.43
C LEU A 56 23.74 15.33 -14.07
N LEU A 57 23.58 14.14 -13.50
CA LEU A 57 24.38 12.95 -13.85
C LEU A 57 23.66 11.94 -14.75
N LYS A 58 22.39 12.16 -15.12
CA LYS A 58 21.57 11.15 -15.82
C LYS A 58 22.23 10.58 -17.08
N SER A 59 22.91 11.40 -17.90
CA SER A 59 23.55 10.92 -19.14
C SER A 59 24.58 9.84 -18.83
N ASP A 60 25.48 10.15 -17.90
CA ASP A 60 26.61 9.30 -17.55
C ASP A 60 26.13 8.11 -16.72
N LEU A 61 25.18 8.35 -15.82
CA LEU A 61 24.53 7.33 -15.00
C LEU A 61 23.89 6.24 -15.87
N PHE A 62 23.09 6.63 -16.88
CA PHE A 62 22.44 5.66 -17.77
C PHE A 62 23.41 5.01 -18.74
N ALA A 63 24.49 5.70 -19.15
CA ALA A 63 25.57 5.11 -19.94
C ALA A 63 26.30 4.00 -19.19
N ILE A 64 26.57 4.19 -17.89
CA ILE A 64 27.27 3.21 -17.04
C ILE A 64 26.34 2.06 -16.63
N ILE A 65 25.13 2.38 -16.18
CA ILE A 65 24.19 1.35 -15.70
C ILE A 65 23.70 0.49 -16.86
N GLY A 66 23.52 1.08 -18.05
CA GLY A 66 22.88 0.43 -19.17
C GLY A 66 21.36 0.33 -18.98
N ILE A 67 20.62 0.77 -19.98
CA ILE A 67 19.14 0.78 -19.95
C ILE A 67 18.53 -0.62 -19.77
N ASP A 68 19.19 -1.67 -20.26
CA ASP A 68 18.73 -3.05 -20.15
C ASP A 68 18.77 -3.60 -18.71
N ASN A 69 19.59 -3.00 -17.85
CA ASN A 69 19.71 -3.39 -16.44
C ASN A 69 18.63 -2.76 -15.55
N ILE A 70 17.84 -1.82 -16.08
CA ILE A 70 16.78 -1.14 -15.34
C ILE A 70 15.58 -2.07 -15.17
N LYS A 71 15.18 -2.30 -13.92
CA LYS A 71 14.00 -3.09 -13.57
C LYS A 71 12.75 -2.24 -13.40
N SER A 72 12.89 -1.06 -12.79
CA SER A 72 11.77 -0.14 -12.58
C SER A 72 12.24 1.29 -12.39
N VAL A 73 11.42 2.24 -12.85
CA VAL A 73 11.63 3.68 -12.67
C VAL A 73 10.33 4.33 -12.24
N ILE A 74 10.39 5.20 -11.23
CA ILE A 74 9.26 6.02 -10.79
C ILE A 74 9.64 7.49 -10.99
N LYS A 75 8.75 8.23 -11.66
CA LYS A 75 8.99 9.62 -12.04
C LYS A 75 7.72 10.46 -11.84
N ASN A 76 7.84 11.60 -11.15
CA ASN A 76 6.75 12.57 -11.01
C ASN A 76 7.21 13.97 -10.51
N PRO A 77 7.38 14.99 -11.36
CA PRO A 77 7.87 14.91 -12.75
C PRO A 77 9.37 14.55 -12.82
N SER A 78 10.06 14.54 -11.67
CA SER A 78 11.47 14.16 -11.49
C SER A 78 11.61 12.69 -11.12
N TYR A 79 12.81 12.12 -11.29
CA TYR A 79 13.09 10.74 -10.87
C TYR A 79 13.00 10.61 -9.35
N MET A 80 12.09 9.75 -8.88
CA MET A 80 11.89 9.45 -7.46
C MET A 80 12.62 8.16 -7.06
N CYS A 81 12.61 7.17 -7.96
CA CYS A 81 13.24 5.88 -7.77
C CYS A 81 13.78 5.36 -9.10
N ILE A 82 14.99 4.79 -9.07
CA ILE A 82 15.58 4.02 -10.18
C ILE A 82 16.08 2.70 -9.57
N ALA A 83 15.53 1.57 -10.02
CA ALA A 83 15.92 0.25 -9.54
C ALA A 83 16.49 -0.59 -10.67
N THR A 84 17.60 -1.28 -10.37
CA THR A 84 18.26 -2.28 -11.21
C THR A 84 18.23 -3.63 -10.49
N SER A 85 18.86 -4.68 -11.03
CA SER A 85 19.01 -5.94 -10.29
C SER A 85 19.82 -5.81 -8.99
N ASN A 86 20.76 -4.86 -8.94
CA ASN A 86 21.79 -4.79 -7.89
C ASN A 86 21.71 -3.51 -7.05
N MET A 87 20.92 -2.52 -7.46
CA MET A 87 20.84 -1.22 -6.79
C MET A 87 19.41 -0.69 -6.82
N LYS A 88 19.02 0.02 -5.75
CA LYS A 88 17.79 0.82 -5.71
C LYS A 88 18.10 2.24 -5.25
N MET A 89 18.12 3.19 -6.18
CA MET A 89 18.25 4.62 -5.89
C MET A 89 16.92 5.18 -5.44
N LEU A 90 16.91 5.86 -4.29
CA LEU A 90 15.71 6.40 -3.66
C LEU A 90 15.95 7.84 -3.22
N ASP A 91 15.08 8.73 -3.69
CA ASP A 91 15.02 10.10 -3.21
C ASP A 91 14.13 10.18 -1.96
N THR A 92 14.79 10.37 -0.81
CA THR A 92 14.18 10.37 0.53
C THR A 92 13.25 11.56 0.75
N SER A 93 13.36 12.62 -0.06
CA SER A 93 12.46 13.77 0.04
C SER A 93 11.00 13.39 -0.27
N ASN A 94 10.77 12.31 -1.05
CA ASN A 94 9.44 11.78 -1.33
C ASN A 94 8.76 11.12 -0.12
N TYR A 95 9.53 10.89 0.94
CA TYR A 95 9.01 10.36 2.20
C TYR A 95 8.79 11.45 3.25
N ALA A 96 9.03 12.71 2.89
CA ALA A 96 8.75 13.87 3.71
C ALA A 96 7.52 14.62 3.19
N PRO A 97 6.85 15.43 4.02
CA PRO A 97 5.81 16.34 3.55
C PRO A 97 6.32 17.26 2.44
N ALA A 98 5.42 17.72 1.59
CA ALA A 98 5.76 18.66 0.52
C ALA A 98 6.48 19.91 1.08
N SER A 99 7.45 20.42 0.33
CA SER A 99 8.25 21.60 0.70
C SER A 99 9.09 21.44 1.98
N THR A 100 9.37 20.21 2.41
CA THR A 100 10.31 19.94 3.49
C THR A 100 11.74 20.13 2.97
N SER A 101 12.45 21.13 3.51
CA SER A 101 13.89 21.29 3.28
C SER A 101 14.67 20.22 4.04
N TYR A 102 15.93 20.00 3.66
CA TYR A 102 16.80 19.05 4.35
C TYR A 102 16.92 19.35 5.85
N ASP A 103 17.13 20.62 6.23
CA ASP A 103 17.17 21.04 7.63
C ASP A 103 15.85 20.76 8.37
N LYS A 104 14.70 21.06 7.76
CA LYS A 104 13.38 20.74 8.34
C LYS A 104 13.21 19.23 8.52
N PHE A 105 13.66 18.43 7.56
CA PHE A 105 13.61 16.97 7.64
C PHE A 105 14.39 16.45 8.84
N LEU A 106 15.62 16.94 9.06
CA LEU A 106 16.43 16.56 10.22
C LEU A 106 15.78 16.96 11.55
N ARG A 107 15.23 18.19 11.63
CA ARG A 107 14.54 18.69 12.83
C ARG A 107 13.30 17.88 13.18
N HIS A 108 12.48 17.51 12.19
CA HIS A 108 11.26 16.74 12.41
C HIS A 108 11.53 15.35 13.01
N ILE A 109 12.70 14.77 12.73
CA ILE A 109 13.08 13.43 13.21
C ILE A 109 13.89 13.50 14.52
N SER A 110 13.90 14.68 15.18
CA SER A 110 14.61 14.94 16.44
C SER A 110 16.12 14.63 16.39
N VAL A 111 16.74 14.71 15.21
CA VAL A 111 18.19 14.60 15.09
C VAL A 111 18.76 16.00 15.31
N ALA A 112 19.42 16.22 16.45
CA ALA A 112 20.23 17.42 16.66
C ALA A 112 21.35 17.41 15.62
N ALA A 113 21.20 18.23 14.58
CA ALA A 113 22.20 18.43 13.55
C ALA A 113 22.78 19.83 13.71
N ASN A 114 24.08 19.90 13.94
CA ASN A 114 24.86 21.09 13.63
C ASN A 114 24.94 21.17 12.10
N VAL A 115 23.84 21.57 11.45
CA VAL A 115 23.88 21.94 10.03
C VAL A 115 24.68 23.23 9.99
N MET A 116 25.99 23.10 9.81
CA MET A 116 26.83 24.27 9.56
C MET A 116 26.23 25.00 8.36
N THR A 117 26.02 26.31 8.49
CA THR A 117 25.61 27.18 7.39
C THR A 117 26.47 26.83 6.19
N LYS A 118 25.82 26.35 5.10
CA LYS A 118 26.46 25.75 3.92
C LYS A 118 27.84 26.34 3.67
N LEU A 119 28.88 25.65 4.12
CA LEU A 119 30.25 26.06 3.86
C LEU A 119 30.44 25.94 2.35
N ASP A 120 30.69 27.06 1.68
CA ASP A 120 30.93 27.03 0.25
C ASP A 120 32.35 26.51 0.01
N VAL A 121 32.49 25.19 -0.11
CA VAL A 121 33.80 24.55 -0.30
C VAL A 121 34.47 25.05 -1.57
N SER A 122 33.72 25.49 -2.58
CA SER A 122 34.29 26.12 -3.78
C SER A 122 35.06 27.40 -3.45
N VAL A 123 34.70 28.05 -2.35
CA VAL A 123 35.30 29.31 -1.90
C VAL A 123 36.29 29.13 -0.75
N VAL A 124 36.16 28.06 0.04
CA VAL A 124 37.23 27.57 0.91
C VAL A 124 38.49 27.24 0.10
N LEU A 125 38.29 26.68 -1.10
CA LEU A 125 39.35 26.44 -2.08
C LEU A 125 39.91 27.74 -2.69
N ALA A 126 39.12 28.81 -2.75
CA ALA A 126 39.48 30.08 -3.40
C ALA A 126 40.57 30.87 -2.65
N ARG A 127 40.75 30.68 -1.33
CA ARG A 127 41.84 31.34 -0.58
C ARG A 127 43.18 30.59 -0.62
N VAL A 128 43.23 29.42 -1.26
CA VAL A 128 44.49 28.67 -1.45
C VAL A 128 45.12 28.97 -2.82
N PHE A 129 44.35 29.43 -3.83
CA PHE A 129 44.85 29.77 -5.17
C PHE A 129 43.99 30.84 -5.88
N SER A 130 44.63 31.86 -6.48
CA SER A 130 43.98 33.00 -7.15
C SER A 130 43.13 32.77 -8.44
N PRO A 131 43.02 31.58 -9.08
CA PRO A 131 42.19 31.43 -10.29
C PRO A 131 40.69 31.13 -10.09
N PHE A 132 40.16 31.05 -8.86
CA PHE A 132 38.87 30.36 -8.62
C PHE A 132 37.77 31.22 -7.99
N ASP A 133 37.52 32.40 -8.57
CA ASP A 133 36.22 33.07 -8.42
C ASP A 133 35.10 32.09 -8.85
N SER A 134 34.18 31.77 -7.92
CA SER A 134 32.99 31.01 -8.28
C SER A 134 32.07 31.89 -9.13
N LYS A 135 32.31 31.89 -10.45
CA LYS A 135 31.45 32.53 -11.46
C LYS A 135 29.97 32.15 -11.31
N LEU A 136 29.70 31.01 -10.67
CA LEU A 136 28.36 30.47 -10.42
C LEU A 136 27.55 31.25 -9.38
N ARG A 137 28.18 31.97 -8.44
CA ARG A 137 27.46 32.69 -7.37
C ARG A 137 27.92 34.12 -7.11
N GLY A 138 29.12 34.50 -7.55
CA GLY A 138 29.64 35.86 -7.36
C GLY A 138 29.85 36.22 -5.88
N THR A 139 30.06 35.23 -5.01
CA THR A 139 30.24 35.43 -3.57
C THR A 139 31.56 34.82 -3.08
N ASN A 140 32.20 35.50 -2.13
CA ASN A 140 33.43 35.06 -1.45
C ASN A 140 33.12 34.45 -0.07
N ILE A 141 34.04 33.63 0.45
CA ILE A 141 33.98 33.04 1.78
C ILE A 141 34.20 34.16 2.78
N THR A 142 33.46 34.14 3.87
CA THR A 142 33.67 35.11 4.95
C THR A 142 34.99 34.84 5.66
N ASP A 143 35.58 35.85 6.29
CA ASP A 143 36.79 35.66 7.10
C ASP A 143 36.56 34.65 8.22
N ASP A 144 35.39 34.70 8.86
CA ASP A 144 34.99 33.80 9.94
C ASP A 144 34.91 32.33 9.47
N ASP A 145 34.25 32.06 8.34
CA ASP A 145 34.16 30.71 7.76
C ASP A 145 35.56 30.18 7.39
N TYR A 146 36.44 31.05 6.93
CA TYR A 146 37.81 30.67 6.56
C TYR A 146 38.67 30.31 7.78
N GLU A 147 38.59 31.11 8.86
CA GLU A 147 39.27 30.78 10.11
C GLU A 147 38.71 29.50 10.74
N GLN A 148 37.40 29.27 10.63
CA GLN A 148 36.80 28.00 11.05
C GLN A 148 37.39 26.81 10.27
N VAL A 149 37.55 26.93 8.94
CA VAL A 149 38.16 25.87 8.14
C VAL A 149 39.62 25.65 8.53
N LYS A 150 40.42 26.71 8.70
CA LYS A 150 41.81 26.57 9.15
C LYS A 150 41.89 25.80 10.46
N PHE A 151 41.02 26.13 11.41
CA PHE A 151 40.93 25.43 12.68
C PHE A 151 40.61 23.95 12.46
N VAL A 152 39.57 23.63 11.69
CA VAL A 152 39.16 22.24 11.39
C VAL A 152 40.28 21.48 10.69
N TRP A 153 40.94 22.10 9.71
CA TRP A 153 42.05 21.52 8.96
C TRP A 153 43.19 21.10 9.89
N GLY A 154 43.61 22.00 10.79
CA GLY A 154 44.63 21.72 11.79
C GLY A 154 44.18 20.69 12.82
N TYR A 155 42.96 20.84 13.36
CA TYR A 155 42.41 19.98 14.41
C TYR A 155 42.28 18.51 13.97
N TYR A 156 41.83 18.27 12.73
CA TYR A 156 41.70 16.92 12.17
C TYR A 156 42.96 16.43 11.44
N GLY A 157 44.04 17.22 11.42
CA GLY A 157 45.30 16.84 10.76
C GLY A 157 45.16 16.57 9.26
N MET A 158 44.33 17.36 8.57
CA MET A 158 44.05 17.17 7.15
C MET A 158 45.30 17.43 6.30
N THR A 159 45.53 16.58 5.30
CA THR A 159 46.70 16.70 4.40
C THR A 159 46.32 17.10 2.99
N SER A 160 45.03 16.95 2.65
CA SER A 160 44.52 17.17 1.32
C SER A 160 43.14 17.81 1.33
N ILE A 161 42.79 18.47 0.23
CA ILE A 161 41.43 18.99 -0.02
C ILE A 161 40.39 17.86 0.04
N LYS A 162 40.78 16.64 -0.34
CA LYS A 162 39.91 15.47 -0.25
C LYS A 162 39.51 15.20 1.20
N ASP A 163 40.41 15.33 2.16
CA ASP A 163 40.12 15.12 3.60
C ASP A 163 39.07 16.13 4.09
N LEU A 164 39.24 17.39 3.70
CA LEU A 164 38.29 18.46 4.00
C LEU A 164 36.91 18.21 3.37
N LEU A 165 36.87 17.76 2.11
CA LEU A 165 35.63 17.41 1.41
C LEU A 165 34.93 16.21 2.07
N VAL A 166 35.68 15.20 2.51
CA VAL A 166 35.14 14.05 3.25
C VAL A 166 34.51 14.52 4.56
N TRP A 167 35.22 15.35 5.33
CA TRP A 167 34.67 15.93 6.56
C TRP A 167 33.40 16.73 6.31
N TYR A 168 33.42 17.65 5.35
CA TYR A 168 32.29 18.50 5.00
C TYR A 168 31.06 17.68 4.56
N ASN A 169 31.27 16.67 3.70
CA ASN A 169 30.18 15.80 3.28
C ASN A 169 29.61 15.00 4.46
N ASN A 170 30.47 14.53 5.37
CA ASN A 170 30.04 13.79 6.56
C ASN A 170 29.18 14.63 7.51
N LEU A 171 29.33 15.96 7.54
CA LEU A 171 28.44 16.85 8.30
C LEU A 171 26.98 16.72 7.85
N ASN A 172 26.74 16.43 6.57
CA ASN A 172 25.39 16.19 6.05
C ASN A 172 25.03 14.70 6.08
N VAL A 173 25.91 13.81 5.60
CA VAL A 173 25.60 12.38 5.45
C VAL A 173 25.33 11.71 6.81
N VAL A 174 26.08 12.03 7.85
CA VAL A 174 25.91 11.36 9.16
C VAL A 174 24.54 11.67 9.80
N PRO A 175 24.10 12.94 9.92
CA PRO A 175 22.73 13.25 10.35
C PRO A 175 21.66 12.64 9.44
N PHE A 176 21.90 12.62 8.11
CA PHE A 176 20.94 12.05 7.16
C PHE A 176 20.66 10.57 7.43
N ILE A 177 21.72 9.77 7.61
CA ILE A 177 21.58 8.34 7.92
C ILE A 177 20.88 8.12 9.26
N LYS A 178 21.16 8.95 10.28
CA LYS A 178 20.45 8.90 11.57
C LYS A 178 18.95 9.18 11.39
N ALA A 179 18.60 10.20 10.61
CA ALA A 179 17.22 10.57 10.32
C ALA A 179 16.49 9.46 9.55
N ILE A 180 17.11 8.89 8.51
CA ILE A 180 16.56 7.75 7.76
C ILE A 180 16.25 6.57 8.69
N LYS A 181 17.20 6.19 9.56
CA LYS A 181 16.99 5.09 10.50
C LYS A 181 15.83 5.37 11.44
N ALA A 182 15.77 6.56 12.04
CA ALA A 182 14.69 6.93 12.94
C ALA A 182 13.32 7.00 12.23
N GLN A 183 13.26 7.51 11.00
CA GLN A 183 12.04 7.50 10.20
C GLN A 183 11.59 6.08 9.84
N ARG A 184 12.53 5.19 9.51
CA ARG A 184 12.24 3.77 9.28
C ARG A 184 11.61 3.12 10.51
N GLU A 185 12.14 3.38 11.70
CA GLU A 185 11.58 2.83 12.96
C GLU A 185 10.13 3.28 13.22
N LEU A 186 9.71 4.45 12.72
CA LEU A 186 8.31 4.88 12.81
C LEU A 186 7.38 3.97 12.00
N PHE A 187 7.80 3.54 10.80
CA PHE A 187 7.01 2.65 9.94
C PHE A 187 7.08 1.18 10.37
N MET A 188 8.19 0.77 10.99
CA MET A 188 8.32 -0.57 11.58
C MET A 188 7.26 -0.85 12.64
N ARG A 189 6.75 0.17 13.34
CA ARG A 189 5.61 0.04 14.28
C ARG A 189 4.30 -0.43 13.63
N PHE A 190 4.21 -0.35 12.31
CA PHE A 190 3.08 -0.82 11.51
C PHE A 190 3.41 -2.10 10.72
N ASP A 191 4.49 -2.80 11.07
CA ASP A 191 4.99 -3.98 10.36
C ASP A 191 5.26 -3.71 8.87
N ARG A 192 5.84 -2.53 8.59
CA ARG A 192 6.18 -2.08 7.23
C ARG A 192 7.62 -1.59 7.18
N ASP A 193 8.37 -2.08 6.21
CA ASP A 193 9.67 -1.49 5.89
C ASP A 193 9.46 -0.34 4.92
N MET A 194 9.88 0.85 5.36
CA MET A 194 9.70 2.11 4.64
C MET A 194 10.18 2.07 3.18
N PHE A 195 11.28 1.37 2.87
CA PHE A 195 11.91 1.41 1.55
C PHE A 195 11.57 0.21 0.66
N ALA A 196 11.15 -0.89 1.29
CA ALA A 196 10.73 -2.12 0.64
C ALA A 196 9.22 -2.15 0.34
N ASP A 197 8.41 -1.51 1.18
CA ASP A 197 6.95 -1.52 1.06
C ASP A 197 6.37 -0.27 0.42
N GLY A 198 7.11 0.82 0.21
CA GLY A 198 6.59 1.94 -0.58
C GLY A 198 7.70 2.86 -1.02
N GLU A 199 7.50 3.53 -2.15
CA GLU A 199 8.53 4.40 -2.74
C GLU A 199 8.37 5.88 -2.37
N TYR A 200 7.27 6.21 -1.67
CA TYR A 200 6.91 7.56 -1.24
C TYR A 200 5.91 7.51 -0.06
N LEU A 201 5.82 8.60 0.70
CA LEU A 201 5.04 8.69 1.95
C LEU A 201 3.54 8.36 1.78
N PRO A 202 2.82 8.94 0.80
CA PRO A 202 1.42 8.56 0.57
C PRO A 202 1.21 7.07 0.30
N GLY A 203 2.07 6.43 -0.50
CA GLY A 203 1.98 5.00 -0.79
C GLY A 203 2.18 4.12 0.46
N LEU A 204 3.12 4.50 1.33
CA LEU A 204 3.30 3.85 2.63
C LEU A 204 2.07 4.04 3.53
N SER A 205 1.59 5.27 3.61
CA SER A 205 0.42 5.62 4.44
C SER A 205 -0.82 4.86 4.02
N GLU A 206 -1.03 4.72 2.70
CA GLU A 206 -2.11 3.92 2.13
C GLU A 206 -1.98 2.43 2.53
N LYS A 207 -0.79 1.85 2.46
CA LYS A 207 -0.57 0.46 2.89
C LYS A 207 -0.78 0.25 4.39
N VAL A 208 -0.37 1.20 5.23
CA VAL A 208 -0.63 1.18 6.68
C VAL A 208 -2.14 1.26 6.95
N MET A 209 -2.85 2.12 6.22
CA MET A 209 -4.30 2.27 6.30
C MET A 209 -4.99 0.94 5.93
N TYR A 210 -4.65 0.36 4.78
CA TYR A 210 -5.22 -0.91 4.35
C TYR A 210 -4.92 -2.04 5.34
N HIS A 211 -3.68 -2.17 5.80
CA HIS A 211 -3.34 -3.20 6.78
C HIS A 211 -4.14 -3.05 8.08
N THR A 212 -4.25 -1.81 8.59
CA THR A 212 -4.94 -1.53 9.84
C THR A 212 -6.45 -1.76 9.74
N CYS A 213 -7.07 -1.31 8.65
CA CYS A 213 -8.52 -1.41 8.46
C CYS A 213 -8.96 -2.83 8.07
N PHE A 214 -8.21 -3.51 7.21
CA PHE A 214 -8.69 -4.75 6.57
C PHE A 214 -8.39 -6.01 7.38
N ASN A 215 -7.41 -5.98 8.28
CA ASN A 215 -7.13 -7.12 9.16
C ASN A 215 -8.18 -7.30 10.27
N ASN A 216 -8.99 -6.29 10.54
CA ASN A 216 -9.87 -6.22 11.71
C ASN A 216 -11.33 -5.94 11.33
N LEU A 217 -11.71 -6.27 10.08
CA LEU A 217 -13.08 -6.11 9.59
C LEU A 217 -14.06 -6.90 10.46
N GLN A 218 -15.09 -6.21 10.94
CA GLN A 218 -16.19 -6.80 11.66
C GLN A 218 -17.19 -7.40 10.68
N TYR A 219 -17.83 -8.50 11.06
CA TYR A 219 -18.88 -9.11 10.26
C TYR A 219 -20.26 -8.72 10.81
N PRO A 220 -21.26 -8.53 9.93
CA PRO A 220 -22.63 -8.32 10.37
C PRO A 220 -23.13 -9.48 11.23
N ASP A 221 -24.01 -9.18 12.18
CA ASP A 221 -24.69 -10.19 12.97
C ASP A 221 -25.46 -11.17 12.08
N LYS A 222 -25.50 -12.44 12.50
CA LYS A 222 -26.14 -13.56 11.81
C LYS A 222 -27.28 -14.17 12.62
N ALA A 223 -27.89 -13.37 13.52
CA ALA A 223 -29.10 -13.76 14.23
C ALA A 223 -30.21 -14.15 13.24
N PRO A 224 -30.81 -15.36 13.37
CA PRO A 224 -31.85 -15.83 12.46
C PRO A 224 -33.05 -14.87 12.37
N ALA A 225 -33.70 -14.79 11.21
CA ALA A 225 -34.98 -14.10 11.06
C ALA A 225 -36.17 -15.05 11.23
N ASN A 226 -37.37 -14.49 11.32
CA ASN A 226 -38.61 -15.26 11.38
C ASN A 226 -38.81 -16.08 10.10
N ALA A 227 -39.28 -17.31 10.26
CA ALA A 227 -39.53 -18.21 9.14
C ALA A 227 -40.68 -17.71 8.26
N PHE A 228 -40.53 -17.87 6.94
CA PHE A 228 -41.57 -17.60 5.95
C PHE A 228 -41.35 -18.45 4.69
N GLN A 229 -42.37 -18.57 3.85
CA GLN A 229 -42.28 -19.19 2.53
C GLN A 229 -41.98 -18.15 1.44
N PHE A 230 -41.19 -18.54 0.45
CA PHE A 230 -40.83 -17.66 -0.65
C PHE A 230 -42.07 -17.27 -1.47
N PRO A 231 -42.27 -15.97 -1.78
CA PRO A 231 -43.48 -15.50 -2.44
C PRO A 231 -43.57 -15.96 -3.90
N ALA A 232 -44.50 -16.88 -4.17
CA ALA A 232 -44.75 -17.46 -5.50
C ALA A 232 -44.97 -16.42 -6.62
N GLN A 233 -45.55 -15.27 -6.29
CA GLN A 233 -45.82 -14.18 -7.23
C GLN A 233 -44.55 -13.64 -7.91
N ARG A 234 -43.35 -13.80 -7.31
CA ARG A 234 -42.08 -13.32 -7.89
C ARG A 234 -41.57 -14.18 -9.04
N MET A 235 -42.03 -15.43 -9.14
CA MET A 235 -41.53 -16.40 -10.13
C MET A 235 -41.72 -15.92 -11.57
N GLY A 236 -42.85 -15.29 -11.87
CA GLY A 236 -43.15 -14.76 -13.21
C GLY A 236 -42.16 -13.66 -13.66
N GLY A 237 -41.64 -12.88 -12.71
CA GLY A 237 -40.64 -11.85 -12.99
C GLY A 237 -39.30 -12.45 -13.40
N TYR A 238 -38.83 -13.48 -12.69
CA TYR A 238 -37.57 -14.15 -13.01
C TYR A 238 -37.64 -14.89 -14.35
N LYS A 239 -38.76 -15.60 -14.61
CA LYS A 239 -38.99 -16.30 -15.89
C LYS A 239 -38.92 -15.35 -17.08
N SER A 240 -39.56 -14.18 -16.97
CA SER A 240 -39.52 -13.15 -18.01
C SER A 240 -38.11 -12.58 -18.23
N GLN A 241 -37.32 -12.41 -17.16
CA GLN A 241 -35.95 -11.89 -17.25
C GLN A 241 -34.99 -12.85 -17.95
N ASP A 242 -35.13 -14.16 -17.70
CA ASP A 242 -34.28 -15.17 -18.33
C ASP A 242 -34.69 -15.39 -19.78
N ALA A 243 -35.99 -15.42 -20.08
CA ALA A 243 -36.48 -15.48 -21.46
C ALA A 243 -35.97 -14.31 -22.31
N LYS A 244 -36.02 -13.08 -21.79
CA LYS A 244 -35.50 -11.88 -22.50
C LYS A 244 -33.99 -11.93 -22.77
N ALA A 245 -33.24 -12.63 -21.92
CA ALA A 245 -31.79 -12.73 -22.02
C ALA A 245 -31.33 -14.08 -22.59
N GLU A 246 -32.26 -14.88 -23.16
CA GLU A 246 -31.99 -16.20 -23.75
C GLU A 246 -31.28 -17.16 -22.78
N ARG A 247 -31.69 -17.16 -21.51
CA ARG A 247 -31.16 -18.04 -20.46
C ARG A 247 -32.17 -19.11 -20.04
N GLU A 248 -31.66 -20.25 -19.58
CA GLU A 248 -32.47 -21.35 -19.05
C GLU A 248 -33.20 -20.95 -17.76
N PHE A 249 -34.43 -21.41 -17.61
CA PHE A 249 -35.21 -21.24 -16.39
C PHE A 249 -35.62 -22.61 -15.84
N GLY A 250 -35.25 -22.90 -14.61
CA GLY A 250 -35.48 -24.20 -13.98
C GLY A 250 -35.48 -24.13 -12.46
N MET A 251 -35.87 -22.99 -11.87
CA MET A 251 -35.95 -22.86 -10.42
C MET A 251 -37.30 -23.34 -9.87
N THR A 252 -37.27 -23.90 -8.67
CA THR A 252 -38.47 -24.37 -7.95
C THR A 252 -38.71 -23.59 -6.65
N LEU A 253 -39.98 -23.47 -6.22
CA LEU A 253 -40.30 -22.81 -4.95
C LEU A 253 -39.80 -23.61 -3.75
N ASP A 254 -39.93 -24.94 -3.80
CA ASP A 254 -39.41 -25.84 -2.76
C ASP A 254 -37.91 -25.65 -2.56
N HIS A 255 -37.15 -25.47 -3.64
CA HIS A 255 -35.72 -25.19 -3.54
C HIS A 255 -35.42 -23.84 -2.89
N LEU A 256 -36.18 -22.78 -3.21
CA LEU A 256 -36.04 -21.47 -2.58
C LEU A 256 -36.37 -21.50 -1.07
N ASP A 257 -37.36 -22.29 -0.66
CA ASP A 257 -37.68 -22.49 0.76
C ASP A 257 -36.60 -23.26 1.50
N ILE A 258 -36.01 -24.28 0.87
CA ILE A 258 -34.82 -24.98 1.39
C ILE A 258 -33.64 -24.01 1.54
N LEU A 259 -33.43 -23.11 0.57
CA LEU A 259 -32.38 -22.10 0.65
C LEU A 259 -32.64 -21.09 1.78
N LEU A 260 -33.88 -20.61 1.94
CA LEU A 260 -34.26 -19.72 3.05
C LEU A 260 -33.93 -20.34 4.41
N GLN A 261 -34.30 -21.62 4.62
CA GLN A 261 -33.99 -22.35 5.85
C GLN A 261 -32.47 -22.47 6.06
N LYS A 262 -31.72 -22.90 5.04
CA LYS A 262 -30.25 -23.02 5.10
C LYS A 262 -29.57 -21.68 5.41
N GLN A 263 -30.13 -20.59 4.91
CA GLN A 263 -29.61 -19.23 5.10
C GLN A 263 -30.14 -18.55 6.38
N LYS A 264 -30.90 -19.26 7.23
CA LYS A 264 -31.51 -18.72 8.45
C LYS A 264 -32.39 -17.49 8.18
N TYR A 265 -33.01 -17.45 7.01
CA TYR A 265 -33.84 -16.33 6.55
C TYR A 265 -33.07 -15.00 6.47
N LEU A 266 -31.77 -15.05 6.20
CA LEU A 266 -30.91 -13.88 6.03
C LEU A 266 -30.49 -13.68 4.57
N CYS A 267 -30.29 -12.43 4.20
CA CYS A 267 -29.70 -12.08 2.91
C CYS A 267 -28.28 -12.65 2.80
N CYS A 268 -27.98 -13.42 1.75
CA CYS A 268 -26.64 -14.00 1.53
C CYS A 268 -25.51 -12.99 1.29
N LEU A 269 -25.87 -11.71 1.08
CA LEU A 269 -24.94 -10.64 0.69
C LEU A 269 -24.67 -9.66 1.83
N CYS A 270 -25.70 -9.27 2.57
CA CYS A 270 -25.57 -8.27 3.63
C CYS A 270 -26.10 -8.74 5.00
N TYR A 271 -26.55 -9.98 5.11
CA TYR A 271 -27.07 -10.59 6.34
C TYR A 271 -28.26 -9.88 6.99
N CYS A 272 -28.94 -8.96 6.30
CA CYS A 272 -30.18 -8.40 6.83
C CYS A 272 -31.26 -9.48 6.91
N GLN A 273 -32.11 -9.38 7.92
CA GLN A 273 -33.27 -10.25 8.08
C GLN A 273 -34.22 -10.10 6.89
N LEU A 274 -34.61 -11.23 6.31
CA LEU A 274 -35.53 -11.29 5.18
C LEU A 274 -36.96 -11.47 5.66
N THR A 275 -37.87 -10.99 4.82
CA THR A 275 -39.31 -11.20 4.92
C THR A 275 -39.84 -11.56 3.53
N ALA A 276 -41.06 -12.07 3.44
CA ALA A 276 -41.71 -12.34 2.15
C ALA A 276 -41.72 -11.10 1.22
N ALA A 277 -41.81 -9.89 1.79
CA ALA A 277 -41.78 -8.65 1.03
C ALA A 277 -40.38 -8.25 0.52
N THR A 278 -39.31 -8.71 1.17
CA THR A 278 -37.94 -8.24 0.91
C THR A 278 -37.02 -9.28 0.28
N ALA A 279 -37.39 -10.55 0.33
CA ALA A 279 -36.64 -11.65 -0.27
C ALA A 279 -36.68 -11.63 -1.80
N SER A 280 -35.57 -12.04 -2.41
CA SER A 280 -35.39 -12.16 -3.86
C SER A 280 -34.44 -13.32 -4.17
N ALA A 281 -34.73 -14.08 -5.22
CA ALA A 281 -33.78 -15.03 -5.79
C ALA A 281 -32.72 -14.27 -6.61
N ASP A 282 -31.45 -14.54 -6.37
CA ASP A 282 -30.32 -13.97 -7.10
C ASP A 282 -29.41 -15.09 -7.61
N ARG A 283 -28.79 -14.85 -8.76
CA ARG A 283 -27.98 -15.84 -9.48
C ARG A 283 -26.56 -15.88 -8.94
N ILE A 284 -25.99 -17.05 -8.73
CA ILE A 284 -24.57 -17.18 -8.37
C ILE A 284 -23.70 -16.69 -9.52
N ASN A 285 -23.97 -17.17 -10.74
CA ASN A 285 -23.37 -16.75 -11.99
C ASN A 285 -24.38 -16.01 -12.86
N ASN A 286 -24.08 -14.75 -13.20
CA ASN A 286 -24.95 -13.88 -14.00
C ASN A 286 -25.11 -14.33 -15.46
N ASN A 287 -24.18 -15.15 -15.96
CA ASN A 287 -24.22 -15.69 -17.32
C ASN A 287 -25.17 -16.90 -17.46
N LEU A 288 -25.52 -17.53 -16.34
CA LEU A 288 -26.49 -18.63 -16.30
C LEU A 288 -27.86 -18.08 -15.86
N GLY A 289 -28.95 -18.78 -16.18
CA GLY A 289 -30.29 -18.37 -15.76
C GLY A 289 -30.62 -18.81 -14.34
N HIS A 290 -31.89 -18.61 -13.94
CA HIS A 290 -32.39 -19.05 -12.65
C HIS A 290 -32.72 -20.55 -12.71
N ILE A 291 -31.71 -21.36 -12.36
CA ILE A 291 -31.80 -22.81 -12.17
C ILE A 291 -31.38 -23.14 -10.73
N ASP A 292 -31.93 -24.19 -10.13
CA ASP A 292 -31.74 -24.50 -8.69
C ASP A 292 -30.25 -24.58 -8.28
N SER A 293 -29.37 -25.05 -9.16
CA SER A 293 -27.92 -25.12 -8.89
C SER A 293 -27.17 -23.77 -8.95
N ASN A 294 -27.83 -22.70 -9.41
CA ASN A 294 -27.23 -21.38 -9.66
C ASN A 294 -27.88 -20.27 -8.82
N LEU A 295 -28.51 -20.58 -7.69
CA LEU A 295 -29.31 -19.59 -6.93
C LEU A 295 -28.90 -19.45 -5.47
N PHE A 296 -29.19 -18.27 -4.94
CA PHE A 296 -29.23 -18.01 -3.50
C PHE A 296 -30.28 -16.93 -3.20
N VAL A 297 -30.73 -16.84 -1.95
CA VAL A 297 -31.68 -15.81 -1.54
C VAL A 297 -30.95 -14.56 -1.03
N SER A 298 -31.34 -13.41 -1.55
CA SER A 298 -30.85 -12.09 -1.16
C SER A 298 -32.02 -11.14 -0.88
N CYS A 299 -31.73 -9.98 -0.29
CA CYS A 299 -32.72 -8.91 -0.26
C CYS A 299 -32.76 -8.21 -1.63
N ILE A 300 -33.93 -7.69 -2.01
CA ILE A 300 -34.13 -6.98 -3.29
C ILE A 300 -33.09 -5.88 -3.49
N LYS A 301 -32.78 -5.11 -2.44
CA LYS A 301 -31.78 -4.04 -2.49
C LYS A 301 -30.41 -4.54 -2.94
N CYS A 302 -29.97 -5.70 -2.43
CA CYS A 302 -28.68 -6.27 -2.79
C CYS A 302 -28.70 -6.88 -4.19
N ASN A 303 -29.75 -7.60 -4.58
CA ASN A 303 -29.90 -8.14 -5.93
C ASN A 303 -29.81 -7.01 -6.98
N THR A 304 -30.62 -5.96 -6.82
CA THR A 304 -30.61 -4.81 -7.73
C THR A 304 -29.26 -4.09 -7.76
N ALA A 305 -28.60 -3.95 -6.61
CA ALA A 305 -27.31 -3.25 -6.53
C ALA A 305 -26.13 -4.08 -7.07
N ARG A 306 -26.22 -5.40 -7.05
CA ARG A 306 -25.13 -6.28 -7.51
C ARG A 306 -24.96 -6.24 -9.02
N LYS A 307 -26.05 -6.16 -9.79
CA LYS A 307 -26.04 -6.14 -11.25
C LYS A 307 -25.18 -7.28 -11.82
N ASP A 308 -24.14 -6.95 -12.56
CA ASP A 308 -23.18 -7.83 -13.22
C ASP A 308 -21.98 -8.22 -12.33
N MET A 309 -21.83 -7.61 -11.15
CA MET A 309 -20.70 -7.85 -10.26
C MET A 309 -20.66 -9.31 -9.77
N SER A 310 -19.46 -9.89 -9.75
CA SER A 310 -19.26 -11.23 -9.19
C SER A 310 -19.71 -11.30 -7.73
N LEU A 311 -20.22 -12.46 -7.33
CA LEU A 311 -20.69 -12.71 -5.96
C LEU A 311 -19.61 -12.37 -4.91
N LYS A 312 -18.36 -12.79 -5.17
CA LYS A 312 -17.22 -12.53 -4.28
C LYS A 312 -16.92 -11.04 -4.15
N GLY A 313 -16.86 -10.33 -5.28
CA GLY A 313 -16.61 -8.88 -5.29
C GLY A 313 -17.70 -8.11 -4.56
N PHE A 314 -18.96 -8.47 -4.77
CA PHE A 314 -20.08 -7.78 -4.14
C PHE A 314 -20.16 -8.04 -2.62
N ARG A 315 -19.92 -9.28 -2.16
CA ARG A 315 -19.83 -9.58 -0.72
C ARG A 315 -18.73 -8.78 -0.04
N TYR A 316 -17.57 -8.68 -0.68
CA TYR A 316 -16.47 -7.89 -0.14
C TYR A 316 -16.85 -6.40 -0.07
N LYS A 317 -17.46 -5.85 -1.12
CA LYS A 317 -18.00 -4.49 -1.11
C LYS A 317 -18.98 -4.27 0.05
N LYS A 318 -19.91 -5.19 0.29
CA LYS A 318 -20.85 -5.11 1.41
C LYS A 318 -20.18 -5.16 2.78
N LEU A 319 -19.14 -5.97 2.93
CA LEU A 319 -18.32 -5.99 4.14
C LEU A 319 -17.64 -4.64 4.39
N LEU A 320 -17.12 -3.99 3.35
CA LEU A 320 -16.51 -2.66 3.47
C LEU A 320 -17.53 -1.57 3.77
N GLU A 321 -18.71 -1.63 3.15
CA GLU A 321 -19.82 -0.72 3.46
C GLU A 321 -20.25 -0.85 4.92
N PHE A 322 -20.32 -2.07 5.47
CA PHE A 322 -20.63 -2.30 6.88
C PHE A 322 -19.57 -1.72 7.84
N ASN A 323 -18.30 -1.76 7.43
CA ASN A 323 -17.18 -1.31 8.24
C ASN A 323 -16.77 0.15 7.98
N SER A 324 -17.46 0.90 7.12
CA SER A 324 -16.98 2.21 6.66
C SER A 324 -16.71 3.18 7.81
N ASP A 325 -17.68 3.30 8.73
CA ASP A 325 -17.60 4.25 9.84
C ASP A 325 -16.57 3.81 10.88
N TRP A 326 -16.49 2.50 11.13
CA TRP A 326 -15.50 1.91 12.04
C TRP A 326 -14.07 2.11 11.50
N CYS A 327 -13.84 1.88 10.20
CA CYS A 327 -12.56 2.13 9.55
C CYS A 327 -12.17 3.61 9.66
N ILE A 328 -13.10 4.53 9.38
CA ILE A 328 -12.86 5.98 9.51
C ILE A 328 -12.51 6.35 10.96
N ALA A 329 -13.24 5.82 11.94
CA ALA A 329 -12.98 6.06 13.36
C ALA A 329 -11.61 5.50 13.80
N LEU A 330 -11.24 4.31 13.33
CA LEU A 330 -9.97 3.66 13.64
C LEU A 330 -8.78 4.47 13.10
N ILE A 331 -8.86 4.92 11.85
CA ILE A 331 -7.84 5.77 11.23
C ILE A 331 -7.66 7.04 12.06
N ARG A 332 -8.76 7.72 12.41
CA ARG A 332 -8.71 8.94 13.24
C ARG A 332 -8.00 8.71 14.57
N ARG A 333 -8.31 7.63 15.29
CA ARG A 333 -7.67 7.28 16.57
C ARG A 333 -6.18 6.98 16.46
N LYS A 334 -5.74 6.27 15.40
CA LYS A 334 -4.32 6.00 15.17
C LYS A 334 -3.55 7.25 14.73
N THR A 335 -4.19 8.17 14.03
CA THR A 335 -3.55 9.45 13.68
C THR A 335 -3.39 10.40 14.86
N SER A 336 -4.28 10.37 15.85
CA SER A 336 -4.14 11.22 17.05
C SER A 336 -3.05 10.76 18.01
N THR A 337 -2.65 9.48 17.96
CA THR A 337 -1.55 8.92 18.75
C THR A 337 -0.16 9.14 18.11
N LEU A 338 -0.13 9.68 16.88
CA LEU A 338 1.10 10.07 16.18
C LEU A 338 1.48 11.55 16.37
N ARG A 339 0.69 12.33 17.12
CA ARG A 339 0.97 13.73 17.43
C ARG A 339 1.67 13.89 18.76
#